data_AF-A0A9W9J045-F1
#
_entry.id   AF-A0A9W9J045-F1
#
_cell.length_a   1.000
_cell.length_b   1.000
_cell.length_c   1.000
_cell.angle_alpha   90.00
_cell.angle_beta   90.00
_cell.angle_gamma   90.00
#
_symmetry.space_group_name_H-M   'P 1'
#
loop_
_entity.id
_entity.type
_entity.pdbx_description
1 polymer ?
#
loop_
_entity_poly.entity_id
_entity_poly.type
_entity_poly.pdbx_seq_one_letter_code
_entity_poly.pdbx_strand_id
1 'polypeptide(L)'
;MQRHAQIEEVSDSDPEEIAPSYDSDEDLPSNAIIAPVNIPTRAAPQPQQQQMPMPSMPAPEPQREIPRHFSCLYPVYFDKTRSRAEGRKVGAELAVENPLARDIVDAVQMLGLNAGLEPEKLHPKDWANPGRVRVQVKNEDGQLANPKIKNKHHLYILVAQYLKANPTTEKSPYRLRIRGLPMPEKLPPAPAAPRGWKIGKILPIHSPAYSGGGVSDNPLKDAMAEMQGMQGMEGMPNMSEMMSQMGGMGGLSNMLGGLGGLGGMGGMGGMGEPSGAGPEKKKKEKKKVIRA
;
A
#
# COMPACT_ATOMS: atom_id res chain seq x y z
N MET A 1 33.37 -23.12 37.06
CA MET A 1 31.97 -23.42 36.65
C MET A 1 31.78 -23.00 35.20
N GLN A 2 32.23 -23.86 34.28
CA GLN A 2 31.96 -23.74 32.85
C GLN A 2 30.57 -24.35 32.62
N ARG A 3 29.64 -23.56 32.07
CA ARG A 3 28.31 -24.04 31.67
C ARG A 3 28.35 -24.26 30.16
N HIS A 4 28.39 -25.53 29.75
CA HIS A 4 28.17 -25.93 28.37
C HIS A 4 26.69 -25.68 28.02
N ALA A 5 26.44 -25.03 26.88
CA ALA A 5 25.11 -24.93 26.29
C ALA A 5 24.75 -26.30 25.70
N GLN A 6 23.63 -26.89 26.13
CA GLN A 6 23.01 -28.02 25.46
C GLN A 6 22.28 -27.49 24.22
N ILE A 7 22.58 -28.08 23.07
CA ILE A 7 21.87 -27.88 21.81
C ILE A 7 20.88 -29.04 21.71
N GLU A 8 19.59 -28.72 21.68
CA GLU A 8 18.49 -29.66 21.44
C GLU A 8 18.31 -29.77 19.93
N GLU A 9 18.63 -30.93 19.37
CA GLU A 9 18.39 -31.21 17.96
C GLU A 9 16.92 -31.58 17.78
N VAL A 10 16.17 -30.67 17.15
CA VAL A 10 14.83 -30.95 16.66
C VAL A 10 14.93 -31.54 15.26
N SER A 11 14.59 -32.82 15.13
CA SER A 11 14.50 -33.52 13.85
C SER A 11 13.41 -32.90 13.00
N ASP A 12 13.79 -32.35 11.85
CA ASP A 12 12.89 -31.98 10.76
C ASP A 12 12.33 -33.28 10.15
N SER A 13 11.06 -33.58 10.41
CA SER A 13 10.35 -34.70 9.79
C SER A 13 9.44 -34.13 8.71
N ASP A 14 9.91 -34.19 7.47
CA ASP A 14 9.17 -33.87 6.25
C ASP A 14 8.27 -35.08 5.90
N PRO A 15 6.94 -34.94 5.82
CA PRO A 15 6.08 -36.00 5.32
C PRO A 15 6.19 -36.08 3.79
N GLU A 16 6.70 -37.20 3.29
CA GLU A 16 6.82 -37.53 1.86
C GLU A 16 5.56 -37.15 1.06
N GLU A 17 5.77 -36.37 0.00
CA GLU A 17 4.77 -36.18 -1.05
C GLU A 17 4.57 -37.50 -1.81
N ILE A 18 3.46 -38.17 -1.55
CA ILE A 18 2.94 -39.20 -2.45
C ILE A 18 2.38 -38.47 -3.67
N ALA A 19 3.22 -38.34 -4.71
CA ALA A 19 2.76 -38.05 -6.06
C ALA A 19 2.14 -39.33 -6.64
N PRO A 20 0.83 -39.36 -6.96
CA PRO A 20 0.29 -40.48 -7.72
C PRO A 20 0.89 -40.46 -9.14
N SER A 21 1.62 -41.50 -9.48
CA SER A 21 2.11 -41.75 -10.83
C SER A 21 0.93 -42.14 -11.72
N TYR A 22 0.44 -41.20 -12.53
CA TYR A 22 -0.48 -41.48 -13.62
C TYR A 22 0.33 -41.77 -14.87
N ASP A 23 0.72 -43.02 -15.03
CA ASP A 23 1.14 -43.57 -16.31
C ASP A 23 -0.15 -43.97 -17.03
N SER A 24 -0.41 -43.39 -18.21
CA SER A 24 -1.51 -43.69 -19.16
C SER A 24 -2.96 -43.24 -18.84
N ASP A 25 -3.55 -42.52 -19.81
CA ASP A 25 -4.91 -41.95 -19.83
C ASP A 25 -6.07 -42.97 -19.95
N GLU A 26 -5.86 -44.27 -19.70
CA GLU A 26 -6.87 -45.30 -20.04
C GLU A 26 -7.75 -45.80 -18.88
N ASP A 27 -7.53 -45.39 -17.63
CA ASP A 27 -8.33 -45.86 -16.48
C ASP A 27 -9.03 -44.73 -15.70
N LEU A 28 -9.92 -44.00 -16.38
CA LEU A 28 -10.91 -43.16 -15.70
C LEU A 28 -12.20 -43.95 -15.44
N PRO A 29 -12.74 -43.95 -14.21
CA PRO A 29 -13.98 -44.65 -13.88
C PRO A 29 -15.15 -44.11 -14.71
N SER A 30 -16.03 -45.00 -15.18
CA SER A 30 -17.13 -44.77 -16.13
C SER A 30 -18.23 -43.80 -15.69
N ASN A 31 -17.99 -42.97 -14.67
CA ASN A 31 -18.94 -41.97 -14.15
C ASN A 31 -18.41 -40.53 -14.21
N ALA A 32 -17.44 -40.26 -15.09
CA ALA A 32 -17.00 -38.91 -15.41
C ALA A 32 -18.09 -38.15 -16.20
N ILE A 33 -18.41 -36.94 -15.72
CA ILE A 33 -19.50 -36.06 -16.19
C ILE A 33 -19.23 -35.41 -17.57
N ILE A 34 -18.08 -35.69 -18.19
CA ILE A 34 -17.66 -35.06 -19.45
C ILE A 34 -17.73 -36.10 -20.58
N ALA A 35 -18.87 -36.15 -21.27
CA ALA A 35 -18.96 -36.82 -22.57
C ALA A 35 -18.40 -35.88 -23.66
N PRO A 36 -17.51 -36.34 -24.56
CA PRO A 36 -17.15 -35.56 -25.73
C PRO A 36 -18.36 -35.44 -26.66
N VAL A 37 -18.95 -34.24 -26.69
CA VAL A 37 -20.10 -33.91 -27.54
C VAL A 37 -19.69 -33.95 -29.01
N ASN A 38 -20.41 -34.77 -29.78
CA ASN A 38 -20.42 -34.81 -31.25
C ASN A 38 -20.54 -33.40 -31.86
N ILE A 39 -19.62 -33.04 -32.75
CA ILE A 39 -19.66 -31.77 -33.52
C ILE A 39 -20.31 -32.04 -34.89
N PRO A 40 -21.49 -31.47 -35.22
CA PRO A 40 -21.96 -31.44 -36.59
C PRO A 40 -21.32 -30.25 -37.33
N THR A 41 -20.60 -30.55 -38.41
CA THR A 41 -20.07 -29.56 -39.36
C THR A 41 -21.22 -29.00 -40.20
N ARG A 42 -21.64 -27.76 -39.98
CA ARG A 42 -22.21 -26.92 -41.07
C ARG A 42 -22.15 -25.44 -40.75
N ALA A 43 -21.40 -24.72 -41.57
CA ALA A 43 -21.18 -23.29 -41.49
C ALA A 43 -22.44 -22.47 -41.85
N ALA A 44 -22.63 -21.36 -41.13
CA ALA A 44 -23.36 -20.18 -41.59
C ALA A 44 -22.44 -18.95 -41.41
N PRO A 45 -22.34 -18.03 -42.39
CA PRO A 45 -21.44 -16.89 -42.30
C PRO A 45 -22.04 -15.80 -41.40
N GLN A 46 -21.34 -15.45 -40.32
CA GLN A 46 -21.61 -14.24 -39.55
C GLN A 46 -20.88 -13.04 -40.18
N PRO A 47 -21.45 -11.83 -40.11
CA PRO A 47 -20.84 -10.64 -40.69
C PRO A 47 -19.52 -10.31 -39.97
N GLN A 48 -18.45 -10.14 -40.76
CA GLN A 48 -17.14 -9.70 -40.30
C GLN A 48 -17.24 -8.33 -39.61
N GLN A 49 -17.20 -8.32 -38.27
CA GLN A 49 -16.77 -7.14 -37.55
C GLN A 49 -15.26 -7.01 -37.74
N GLN A 50 -14.84 -5.91 -38.36
CA GLN A 50 -13.43 -5.54 -38.47
C GLN A 50 -12.85 -5.40 -37.06
N GLN A 51 -12.11 -6.43 -36.62
CA GLN A 51 -11.27 -6.35 -35.44
C GLN A 51 -10.13 -5.39 -35.75
N MET A 52 -10.23 -4.18 -35.20
CA MET A 52 -9.09 -3.27 -35.14
C MET A 52 -7.95 -3.98 -34.40
N PRO A 53 -6.73 -4.02 -34.95
CA PRO A 53 -5.61 -4.67 -34.28
C PRO A 53 -5.34 -3.93 -32.97
N MET A 54 -5.54 -4.63 -31.85
CA MET A 54 -5.16 -4.15 -30.53
C MET A 54 -3.64 -3.90 -30.54
N PRO A 55 -3.15 -2.75 -30.08
CA PRO A 55 -1.72 -2.53 -29.94
C PRO A 55 -1.18 -3.58 -28.96
N SER A 56 -0.26 -4.42 -29.45
CA SER A 56 0.45 -5.40 -28.64
C SER A 56 1.20 -4.66 -27.53
N MET A 57 0.72 -4.78 -26.30
CA MET A 57 1.45 -4.30 -25.13
C MET A 57 2.81 -5.00 -25.12
N PRO A 58 3.94 -4.27 -25.07
CA PRO A 58 5.24 -4.89 -25.01
C PRO A 58 5.31 -5.80 -23.78
N ALA A 59 5.85 -7.01 -23.98
CA ALA A 59 6.06 -7.96 -22.89
C ALA A 59 6.85 -7.27 -21.77
N PRO A 60 6.50 -7.51 -20.50
CA PRO A 60 7.18 -6.87 -19.39
C PRO A 60 8.66 -7.22 -19.40
N GLU A 61 9.52 -6.20 -19.47
CA GLU A 61 10.95 -6.44 -19.34
C GLU A 61 11.25 -7.15 -18.01
N PRO A 62 12.15 -8.15 -18.01
CA PRO A 62 12.55 -8.82 -16.79
C PRO A 62 13.12 -7.80 -15.81
N GLN A 63 12.56 -7.74 -14.61
CA GLN A 63 13.09 -6.90 -13.54
C GLN A 63 14.54 -7.29 -13.29
N ARG A 64 15.50 -6.42 -13.63
CA ARG A 64 16.91 -6.65 -13.33
C ARG A 64 17.04 -6.85 -11.82
N GLU A 65 17.47 -8.04 -11.42
CA GLU A 65 17.64 -8.37 -10.01
C GLU A 65 18.70 -7.45 -9.40
N ILE A 66 18.33 -6.77 -8.31
CA ILE A 66 19.22 -5.85 -7.63
C ILE A 66 20.18 -6.69 -6.74
N PRO A 67 21.51 -6.61 -6.93
CA PRO A 67 22.44 -7.45 -6.19
C PRO A 67 22.36 -7.26 -4.67
N ARG A 68 22.20 -8.35 -3.93
CA ARG A 68 22.01 -8.32 -2.46
C ARG A 68 23.25 -7.85 -1.68
N HIS A 69 24.44 -7.96 -2.27
CA HIS A 69 25.70 -7.55 -1.64
C HIS A 69 25.95 -6.03 -1.72
N PHE A 70 25.14 -5.29 -2.49
CA PHE A 70 25.22 -3.83 -2.54
C PHE A 70 24.84 -3.18 -1.20
N SER A 71 25.44 -2.04 -0.92
CA SER A 71 25.21 -1.29 0.32
C SER A 71 23.79 -0.73 0.37
N CYS A 72 23.08 -0.94 1.49
CA CYS A 72 21.76 -0.35 1.72
C CYS A 72 21.87 1.09 2.20
N LEU A 73 21.10 1.97 1.58
CA LEU A 73 20.72 3.29 2.05
C LEU A 73 19.20 3.32 2.24
N TYR A 74 18.76 3.92 3.34
CA TYR A 74 17.34 4.14 3.63
C TYR A 74 17.10 5.64 3.85
N PRO A 75 15.90 6.17 3.55
CA PRO A 75 15.55 7.57 3.78
C PRO A 75 15.81 8.05 5.20
N VAL A 76 15.47 7.25 6.22
CA VAL A 76 15.66 7.56 7.65
C VAL A 76 17.12 7.91 8.01
N TYR A 77 18.11 7.51 7.19
CA TYR A 77 19.51 7.85 7.44
C TYR A 77 19.79 9.34 7.31
N PHE A 78 18.97 10.05 6.54
CA PHE A 78 19.11 11.46 6.20
C PHE A 78 18.03 12.35 6.85
N ASP A 79 17.11 11.75 7.61
CA ASP A 79 15.97 12.45 8.20
C ASP A 79 16.38 13.30 9.40
N LYS A 80 16.13 14.60 9.31
CA LYS A 80 16.43 15.61 10.34
C LYS A 80 15.59 15.45 11.60
N THR A 81 14.37 14.90 11.47
CA THR A 81 13.44 14.70 12.59
C THR A 81 13.82 13.53 13.50
N ARG A 82 14.74 12.68 13.03
CA ARG A 82 15.24 11.50 13.75
C ARG A 82 16.57 11.78 14.41
N SER A 83 16.77 11.26 15.59
CA SER A 83 18.07 11.17 16.25
C SER A 83 18.94 10.07 15.64
N ARG A 84 20.23 10.01 16.04
CA ARG A 84 21.11 8.90 15.63
C ARG A 84 20.63 7.55 16.15
N ALA A 85 20.04 7.52 17.35
CA ALA A 85 19.45 6.32 17.93
C ALA A 85 18.21 5.86 17.15
N GLU A 86 17.43 6.80 16.61
CA GLU A 86 16.23 6.53 15.80
C GLU A 86 16.54 6.14 14.35
N GLY A 87 17.79 6.28 13.88
CA GLY A 87 18.22 5.77 12.57
C GLY A 87 19.07 6.73 11.76
N ARG A 88 19.07 8.03 12.08
CA ARG A 88 19.87 9.03 11.37
C ARG A 88 21.36 8.67 11.39
N LYS A 89 22.02 8.75 10.24
CA LYS A 89 23.45 8.42 10.09
C LYS A 89 24.34 9.64 9.92
N VAL A 90 23.78 10.75 9.45
CA VAL A 90 24.50 12.03 9.24
C VAL A 90 24.33 12.99 10.42
N GLY A 91 25.12 14.07 10.43
CA GLY A 91 24.96 15.18 11.38
C GLY A 91 23.64 15.94 11.12
N ALA A 92 23.11 16.60 12.16
CA ALA A 92 21.81 17.25 12.09
C ALA A 92 21.79 18.45 11.12
N GLU A 93 22.96 19.06 10.92
CA GLU A 93 23.22 20.19 10.03
C GLU A 93 23.20 19.82 8.54
N LEU A 94 23.49 18.55 8.22
CA LEU A 94 23.41 17.99 6.86
C LEU A 94 22.10 17.25 6.62
N ALA A 95 21.39 16.83 7.66
CA ALA A 95 20.13 16.13 7.56
C ALA A 95 19.02 17.02 6.95
N VAL A 96 18.08 16.40 6.26
CA VAL A 96 16.99 17.06 5.53
C VAL A 96 15.63 16.63 6.06
N GLU A 97 14.61 17.42 5.79
CA GLU A 97 13.23 17.07 6.13
C GLU A 97 12.62 16.20 5.03
N ASN A 98 11.89 15.15 5.43
CA ASN A 98 11.17 14.24 4.52
C ASN A 98 12.02 13.67 3.37
N PRO A 99 13.20 13.07 3.63
CA PRO A 99 13.99 12.43 2.56
C PRO A 99 13.15 11.32 1.90
N LEU A 100 13.20 11.18 0.58
CA LEU A 100 12.54 10.09 -0.15
C LEU A 100 13.58 9.21 -0.85
N ALA A 101 13.27 7.92 -1.02
CA ALA A 101 14.20 6.99 -1.66
C ALA A 101 14.50 7.34 -3.12
N ARG A 102 13.55 7.95 -3.84
CA ARG A 102 13.77 8.42 -5.21
C ARG A 102 14.85 9.50 -5.28
N ASP A 103 14.84 10.46 -4.37
CA ASP A 103 15.84 11.53 -4.33
C ASP A 103 17.23 11.00 -3.96
N ILE A 104 17.30 9.94 -3.14
CA ILE A 104 18.55 9.24 -2.83
C ILE A 104 19.10 8.54 -4.07
N VAL A 105 18.25 7.93 -4.90
CA VAL A 105 18.68 7.33 -6.19
C VAL A 105 19.30 8.40 -7.07
N ASP A 106 18.63 9.55 -7.22
CA ASP A 106 19.13 10.67 -8.03
C ASP A 106 20.49 11.17 -7.51
N ALA A 107 20.65 11.29 -6.18
CA ALA A 107 21.92 11.65 -5.56
C ALA A 107 23.04 10.66 -5.87
N VAL A 108 22.76 9.36 -5.76
CA VAL A 108 23.76 8.30 -5.99
C VAL A 108 24.14 8.21 -7.47
N GLN A 109 23.18 8.36 -8.38
CA GLN A 109 23.41 8.38 -9.82
C GLN A 109 24.24 9.61 -10.22
N MET A 110 24.00 10.78 -9.62
CA MET A 110 24.80 11.98 -9.81
C MET A 110 26.25 11.81 -9.34
N LEU A 111 26.49 10.93 -8.37
CA LEU A 111 27.83 10.52 -7.94
C LEU A 111 28.46 9.47 -8.87
N GLY A 112 27.81 9.07 -9.97
CA GLY A 112 28.33 8.09 -10.92
C GLY A 112 28.37 6.66 -10.38
N LEU A 113 27.52 6.34 -9.40
CA LEU A 113 27.42 5.00 -8.84
C LEU A 113 26.19 4.27 -9.39
N ASN A 114 26.30 2.94 -9.52
CA ASN A 114 25.17 2.09 -9.84
C ASN A 114 24.23 1.96 -8.62
N ALA A 115 22.92 2.11 -8.86
CA ALA A 115 21.90 2.09 -7.83
C ALA A 115 20.67 1.27 -8.25
N GLY A 116 20.18 0.43 -7.33
CA GLY A 116 18.90 -0.25 -7.44
C GLY A 116 17.91 0.28 -6.41
N LEU A 117 16.66 0.50 -6.80
CA LEU A 117 15.59 0.94 -5.90
C LEU A 117 14.63 -0.21 -5.60
N GLU A 118 14.46 -0.53 -4.33
CA GLU A 118 13.44 -1.44 -3.83
C GLU A 118 12.35 -0.60 -3.14
N PRO A 119 11.30 -0.18 -3.87
CA PRO A 119 10.37 0.85 -3.40
C PRO A 119 9.57 0.42 -2.17
N GLU A 120 9.22 -0.85 -2.06
CA GLU A 120 8.36 -1.38 -0.99
C GLU A 120 9.10 -1.68 0.32
N LYS A 121 10.44 -1.69 0.31
CA LYS A 121 11.21 -2.12 1.48
C LYS A 121 11.27 -1.02 2.54
N LEU A 122 10.91 -1.39 3.76
CA LEU A 122 10.88 -0.52 4.93
C LEU A 122 12.15 -0.63 5.78
N HIS A 123 12.50 0.44 6.47
CA HIS A 123 13.48 0.37 7.55
C HIS A 123 12.77 0.01 8.87
N PRO A 124 13.32 -0.86 9.73
CA PRO A 124 12.64 -1.27 10.97
C PRO A 124 12.28 -0.12 11.93
N LYS A 125 13.01 0.99 11.86
CA LYS A 125 12.78 2.21 12.67
C LYS A 125 11.90 3.25 11.98
N ASP A 126 11.45 3.00 10.75
CA ASP A 126 10.62 3.91 9.98
C ASP A 126 9.70 3.11 9.03
N TRP A 127 8.52 2.75 9.54
CA TRP A 127 7.53 1.99 8.79
C TRP A 127 6.71 2.85 7.82
N ALA A 128 6.75 4.18 7.97
CA ALA A 128 5.92 5.09 7.19
C ALA A 128 6.59 5.57 5.90
N ASN A 129 7.92 5.56 5.83
CA ASN A 129 8.65 6.05 4.65
C ASN A 129 9.35 4.90 3.90
N PRO A 130 8.65 4.22 2.97
CA PRO A 130 9.21 3.09 2.24
C PRO A 130 10.25 3.49 1.19
N GLY A 131 11.16 2.56 0.97
CA GLY A 131 12.16 2.62 -0.07
C GLY A 131 13.54 2.26 0.48
N ARG A 132 14.20 1.31 -0.19
CA ARG A 132 15.59 0.96 0.06
C ARG A 132 16.38 1.14 -1.22
N VAL A 133 17.49 1.87 -1.13
CA VAL A 133 18.41 2.07 -2.25
C VAL A 133 19.62 1.18 -2.03
N ARG A 134 19.89 0.30 -2.98
CA ARG A 134 21.08 -0.54 -3.04
C ARG A 134 22.12 0.15 -3.89
N VAL A 135 23.32 0.34 -3.36
CA VAL A 135 24.38 1.11 -4.01
C VAL A 135 25.64 0.26 -4.16
N GLN A 136 26.18 0.23 -5.38
CA GLN A 136 27.47 -0.36 -5.67
C GLN A 136 28.58 0.60 -5.24
N VAL A 137 29.15 0.40 -4.06
CA VAL A 137 30.27 1.23 -3.57
C VAL A 137 31.62 0.66 -4.02
N LYS A 138 31.68 -0.65 -4.20
CA LYS A 138 32.85 -1.38 -4.66
C LYS A 138 32.48 -2.23 -5.87
N ASN A 139 33.43 -2.40 -6.77
CA ASN A 139 33.33 -3.31 -7.90
C ASN A 139 33.54 -4.76 -7.42
N GLU A 140 33.32 -5.72 -8.31
CA GLU A 140 33.52 -7.15 -8.03
C GLU A 140 34.99 -7.45 -7.67
N ASP A 141 35.94 -6.68 -8.22
CA ASP A 141 37.37 -6.74 -7.89
C ASP A 141 37.73 -6.13 -6.52
N GLY A 142 36.74 -5.66 -5.76
CA GLY A 142 36.92 -5.06 -4.43
C GLY A 142 37.42 -3.60 -4.42
N GLN A 143 37.78 -3.05 -5.57
CA GLN A 143 38.15 -1.64 -5.74
C GLN A 143 36.92 -0.72 -5.59
N LEU A 144 37.16 0.56 -5.23
CA LEU A 144 36.08 1.55 -5.12
C LEU A 144 35.47 1.86 -6.50
N ALA A 145 34.15 1.78 -6.61
CA ALA A 145 33.43 2.09 -7.85
C ALA A 145 33.61 3.57 -8.26
N ASN A 146 33.75 4.46 -7.29
CA ASN A 146 34.13 5.85 -7.52
C ASN A 146 35.24 6.27 -6.53
N PRO A 147 36.45 6.62 -7.00
CA PRO A 147 37.58 7.04 -6.15
C PRO A 147 37.30 8.25 -5.25
N LYS A 148 36.35 9.12 -5.63
CA LYS A 148 35.94 10.26 -4.79
C LYS A 148 35.28 9.80 -3.48
N ILE A 149 34.77 8.57 -3.43
CA ILE A 149 34.00 8.04 -2.31
C ILE A 149 34.87 7.09 -1.48
N LYS A 150 35.62 7.67 -0.54
CA LYS A 150 36.59 6.97 0.31
C LYS A 150 35.98 5.85 1.18
N ASN A 151 34.78 6.07 1.73
CA ASN A 151 34.12 5.11 2.61
C ASN A 151 32.60 5.31 2.62
N LYS A 152 31.89 4.38 3.28
CA LYS A 152 30.41 4.40 3.36
C LYS A 152 29.86 5.65 4.05
N HIS A 153 30.56 6.17 5.06
CA HIS A 153 30.11 7.38 5.75
C HIS A 153 30.27 8.63 4.87
N HIS A 154 31.33 8.69 4.07
CA HIS A 154 31.55 9.75 3.09
C HIS A 154 30.44 9.76 2.02
N LEU A 155 30.01 8.58 1.55
CA LEU A 155 28.83 8.46 0.70
C LEU A 155 27.59 9.11 1.36
N TYR A 156 27.33 8.84 2.64
CA TYR A 156 26.19 9.45 3.34
C TYR A 156 26.29 10.98 3.38
N ILE A 157 27.48 11.53 3.61
CA ILE A 157 27.68 12.98 3.62
C ILE A 157 27.37 13.59 2.25
N LEU A 158 27.89 12.99 1.18
CA LEU A 158 27.67 13.46 -0.20
C LEU A 158 26.18 13.39 -0.60
N VAL A 159 25.50 12.29 -0.26
CA VAL A 159 24.05 12.16 -0.49
C VAL A 159 23.29 13.22 0.32
N ALA A 160 23.62 13.43 1.59
CA ALA A 160 22.96 14.44 2.41
C ALA A 160 23.14 15.87 1.85
N GLN A 161 24.33 16.19 1.34
CA GLN A 161 24.58 17.48 0.67
C GLN A 161 23.73 17.64 -0.58
N TYR A 162 23.61 16.60 -1.41
CA TYR A 162 22.75 16.62 -2.59
C TYR A 162 21.28 16.83 -2.20
N LEU A 163 20.78 16.07 -1.22
CA LEU A 163 19.40 16.20 -0.74
C LEU A 163 19.13 17.59 -0.16
N LYS A 164 20.11 18.19 0.52
CA LYS A 164 19.98 19.54 1.07
C LYS A 164 19.89 20.60 -0.04
N ALA A 165 20.61 20.39 -1.14
CA ALA A 165 20.52 21.23 -2.34
C ALA A 165 19.23 21.00 -3.15
N ASN A 166 18.60 19.83 -3.00
CA ASN A 166 17.38 19.41 -3.72
C ASN A 166 16.30 19.00 -2.70
N PRO A 167 15.74 19.96 -1.94
CA PRO A 167 14.80 19.65 -0.87
C PRO A 167 13.52 19.01 -1.41
N THR A 168 12.99 18.05 -0.65
CA THR A 168 11.72 17.39 -0.96
C THR A 168 10.57 18.40 -1.01
N THR A 169 9.74 18.32 -2.05
CA THR A 169 8.54 19.13 -2.22
C THR A 169 7.31 18.24 -2.25
N GLU A 170 6.11 18.82 -2.18
CA GLU A 170 4.84 18.09 -2.28
C GLU A 170 4.69 17.33 -3.62
N LYS A 171 5.44 17.72 -4.65
CA LYS A 171 5.45 17.06 -5.95
C LYS A 171 6.42 15.88 -6.02
N SER A 172 7.37 15.77 -5.09
CA SER A 172 8.41 14.73 -5.10
C SER A 172 7.85 13.29 -5.07
N PRO A 173 6.81 12.96 -4.29
CA PRO A 173 6.22 11.62 -4.29
C PRO A 173 5.74 11.12 -5.66
N TYR A 174 5.27 12.02 -6.54
CA TYR A 174 4.77 11.67 -7.87
C TYR A 174 5.88 11.29 -8.87
N ARG A 175 7.15 11.55 -8.53
CA ARG A 175 8.29 11.18 -9.40
C ARG A 175 8.49 9.67 -9.48
N LEU A 176 8.05 8.93 -8.47
CA LEU A 176 8.18 7.48 -8.43
C LEU A 176 6.89 6.84 -8.96
N ARG A 177 6.96 6.23 -10.14
CA ARG A 177 5.87 5.45 -10.72
C ARG A 177 6.12 3.98 -10.44
N ILE A 178 5.28 3.37 -9.62
CA ILE A 178 5.28 1.92 -9.39
C ILE A 178 4.28 1.29 -10.35
N ARG A 179 4.68 0.20 -11.00
CA ARG A 179 3.83 -0.51 -11.95
C ARG A 179 2.59 -1.06 -11.23
N GLY A 180 1.41 -0.83 -11.80
CA GLY A 180 0.14 -1.32 -11.26
C GLY A 180 -0.46 -0.46 -10.14
N LEU A 181 0.23 0.57 -9.65
CA LEU A 181 -0.32 1.51 -8.68
C LEU A 181 -0.90 2.75 -9.40
N PRO A 182 -2.20 3.03 -9.30
CA PRO A 182 -2.78 4.24 -9.87
C PRO A 182 -2.21 5.48 -9.16
N MET A 183 -1.88 6.51 -9.93
CA MET A 183 -1.38 7.78 -9.39
C MET A 183 -2.59 8.66 -9.02
N PRO A 184 -2.79 8.99 -7.74
CA PRO A 184 -3.87 9.88 -7.34
C PRO A 184 -3.60 11.31 -7.84
N GLU A 185 -4.65 12.09 -8.10
CA GLU A 185 -4.50 13.50 -8.49
C GLU A 185 -3.95 14.37 -7.36
N LYS A 186 -4.33 14.04 -6.11
CA LYS A 186 -3.88 14.72 -4.91
C LYS A 186 -3.63 13.71 -3.79
N LEU A 187 -2.45 13.77 -3.20
CA LEU A 187 -2.11 12.97 -2.04
C LEU A 187 -2.89 13.42 -0.80
N PRO A 188 -3.42 12.47 -0.01
CA PRO A 188 -3.98 12.79 1.29
C PRO A 188 -2.88 13.35 2.22
N PRO A 189 -3.25 14.15 3.24
CA PRO A 189 -2.30 14.54 4.26
C PRO A 189 -1.72 13.31 4.95
N ALA A 190 -0.45 13.40 5.41
CA ALA A 190 0.13 12.32 6.20
C ALA A 190 -0.77 12.04 7.43
N PRO A 191 -1.06 10.76 7.74
CA PRO A 191 -1.93 10.41 8.85
C PRO A 191 -1.31 10.86 10.19
N ALA A 192 -2.17 11.01 11.20
CA ALA A 192 -1.70 11.28 12.55
C ALA A 192 -0.81 10.13 13.04
N ALA A 193 0.40 10.46 13.51
CA ALA A 193 1.33 9.45 13.97
C ALA A 193 0.81 8.76 15.25
N PRO A 194 0.91 7.42 15.35
CA PRO A 194 0.66 6.72 16.61
C PRO A 194 1.51 7.30 17.74
N ARG A 195 1.03 7.21 18.99
CA ARG A 195 1.76 7.76 20.14
C ARG A 195 3.20 7.23 20.19
N GLY A 196 4.16 8.14 20.31
CA GLY A 196 5.60 7.83 20.38
C GLY A 196 6.28 7.62 19.02
N TRP A 197 5.52 7.50 17.93
CA TRP A 197 6.06 7.45 16.57
C TRP A 197 6.09 8.85 15.98
N LYS A 198 7.13 9.13 15.18
CA LYS A 198 7.15 10.32 14.31
C LYS A 198 6.89 9.85 12.88
N ILE A 199 6.17 10.65 12.10
CA ILE A 199 5.89 10.41 10.69
C ILE A 199 6.22 11.70 9.93
N GLY A 200 6.81 11.56 8.74
CA GLY A 200 7.11 12.70 7.86
C GLY A 200 5.84 13.35 7.30
N LYS A 201 5.91 14.64 6.96
CA LYS A 201 4.80 15.37 6.35
C LYS A 201 4.55 14.95 4.90
N ILE A 202 5.62 14.55 4.21
CA ILE A 202 5.62 14.12 2.82
C ILE A 202 6.10 12.67 2.79
N LEU A 203 5.28 11.77 2.26
CA LEU A 203 5.59 10.35 2.12
C LEU A 203 5.40 9.91 0.67
N PRO A 204 6.06 8.81 0.24
CA PRO A 204 5.79 8.18 -1.05
C PRO A 204 4.32 7.74 -1.18
N ILE A 205 3.80 7.72 -2.41
CA ILE A 205 2.39 7.36 -2.71
C ILE A 205 2.04 5.97 -2.15
N HIS A 206 2.96 5.02 -2.25
CA HIS A 206 2.82 3.65 -1.76
C HIS A 206 3.18 3.47 -0.28
N SER A 207 3.18 4.55 0.50
CA SER A 207 3.41 4.47 1.94
C SER A 207 2.33 3.66 2.65
N PRO A 208 2.69 2.69 3.51
CA PRO A 208 1.74 1.98 4.36
C PRO A 208 0.94 2.91 5.29
N ALA A 209 1.43 4.13 5.53
CA ALA A 209 0.73 5.13 6.32
C ALA A 209 -0.54 5.61 5.63
N TYR A 210 -0.59 5.67 4.30
CA TYR A 210 -1.78 6.09 3.56
C TYR A 210 -2.84 4.99 3.49
N SER A 211 -2.43 3.74 3.30
CA SER A 211 -3.34 2.58 3.22
C SER A 211 -3.78 2.06 4.59
N GLY A 212 -3.44 2.77 5.68
CA GLY A 212 -3.99 2.51 7.01
C GLY A 212 -3.60 1.18 7.65
N GLY A 213 -2.54 0.50 7.20
CA GLY A 213 -2.04 -0.73 7.85
C GLY A 213 -3.10 -1.81 8.15
N GLY A 214 -4.20 -1.84 7.40
CA GLY A 214 -5.32 -2.76 7.63
C GLY A 214 -6.25 -2.41 8.80
N VAL A 215 -6.09 -1.26 9.47
CA VAL A 215 -6.98 -0.79 10.54
C VAL A 215 -7.36 0.66 10.27
N SER A 216 -8.39 0.86 9.45
CA SER A 216 -9.03 2.16 9.31
C SER A 216 -9.64 2.57 10.66
N ASP A 217 -9.48 3.83 11.08
CA ASP A 217 -10.16 4.36 12.26
C ASP A 217 -11.70 4.40 12.07
N ASN A 218 -12.19 4.38 10.81
CA ASN A 218 -13.61 4.39 10.45
C ASN A 218 -13.94 3.38 9.32
N PRO A 219 -14.03 2.06 9.61
CA PRO A 219 -14.26 1.03 8.60
C PRO A 219 -15.55 1.22 7.78
N LEU A 220 -16.58 1.83 8.38
CA LEU A 220 -17.85 2.13 7.69
C LEU A 220 -17.70 3.25 6.65
N LYS A 221 -16.81 4.21 6.88
CA LYS A 221 -16.60 5.35 5.98
C LYS A 221 -15.76 4.94 4.78
N ASP A 222 -14.75 4.12 5.00
CA ASP A 222 -13.93 3.56 3.92
C ASP A 222 -14.76 2.60 3.05
N ALA A 223 -15.60 1.75 3.66
CA ALA A 223 -16.53 0.90 2.91
C ALA A 223 -17.53 1.72 2.09
N MET A 224 -18.01 2.86 2.60
CA MET A 224 -18.93 3.73 1.86
C MET A 224 -18.24 4.46 0.71
N ALA A 225 -17.00 4.91 0.89
CA ALA A 225 -16.21 5.53 -0.17
C ALA A 225 -15.85 4.52 -1.27
N GLU A 226 -15.55 3.27 -0.89
CA GLU A 226 -15.32 2.16 -1.82
C GLU A 226 -16.61 1.78 -2.57
N MET A 227 -17.74 1.70 -1.88
CA MET A 227 -19.05 1.42 -2.48
C MET A 227 -19.53 2.56 -3.39
N GLN A 228 -19.23 3.81 -3.03
CA GLN A 228 -19.51 4.99 -3.86
C GLN A 228 -18.56 5.05 -5.08
N GLY A 229 -17.32 4.58 -4.94
CA GLY A 229 -16.38 4.37 -6.06
C GLY A 229 -16.84 3.26 -7.01
N MET A 230 -17.41 2.17 -6.49
CA MET A 230 -18.04 1.11 -7.31
C MET A 230 -19.34 1.56 -7.99
N GLN A 231 -20.03 2.56 -7.43
CA GLN A 231 -21.21 3.18 -8.05
C GLN A 231 -20.86 4.12 -9.22
N GLY A 232 -19.59 4.49 -9.37
CA GLY A 232 -19.05 5.23 -10.51
C GLY A 232 -18.45 4.36 -11.61
N MET A 233 -18.48 3.02 -11.46
CA MET A 233 -18.01 2.11 -12.50
C MET A 233 -19.08 2.00 -13.59
N GLU A 234 -18.83 2.64 -14.73
CA GLU A 234 -19.60 2.53 -15.97
C GLU A 234 -19.88 1.04 -16.30
N GLY A 235 -21.11 0.58 -16.06
CA GLY A 235 -21.56 -0.75 -16.46
C GLY A 235 -22.54 -1.47 -15.54
N MET A 236 -22.78 -1.01 -14.31
CA MET A 236 -23.86 -1.57 -13.48
C MET A 236 -25.16 -0.77 -13.67
N PRO A 237 -26.27 -1.41 -14.06
CA PRO A 237 -27.54 -0.72 -14.22
C PRO A 237 -27.95 -0.10 -12.88
N ASN A 238 -28.30 1.18 -12.95
CA ASN A 238 -28.73 1.97 -11.80
C ASN A 238 -29.81 1.19 -11.03
N MET A 239 -29.67 1.04 -9.71
CA MET A 239 -30.66 0.36 -8.87
C MET A 239 -32.06 1.01 -9.02
N SER A 240 -32.10 2.31 -9.34
CA SER A 240 -33.34 3.01 -9.69
C SER A 240 -33.97 2.53 -11.01
N GLU A 241 -33.17 2.08 -11.96
CA GLU A 241 -33.60 1.57 -13.27
C GLU A 241 -33.99 0.09 -13.18
N MET A 242 -33.31 -0.69 -12.32
CA MET A 242 -33.72 -2.06 -11.96
C MET A 242 -35.06 -2.06 -11.19
N MET A 243 -35.27 -1.11 -10.28
CA MET A 243 -36.54 -0.99 -9.54
C MET A 243 -37.67 -0.46 -10.43
N SER A 244 -37.36 0.39 -11.40
CA SER A 244 -38.33 0.85 -12.40
C SER A 244 -38.72 -0.27 -13.38
N GLN A 245 -37.77 -1.12 -13.78
CA GLN A 245 -38.03 -2.29 -14.62
C GLN A 245 -38.78 -3.40 -13.88
N MET A 246 -38.58 -3.53 -12.57
CA MET A 246 -39.33 -4.46 -11.71
C MET A 246 -40.70 -3.91 -11.26
N GLY A 247 -40.91 -2.60 -11.34
CA GLY A 247 -42.20 -1.94 -11.13
C GLY A 247 -43.18 -2.04 -12.33
N GLY A 248 -42.73 -2.60 -13.46
CA GLY A 248 -43.55 -2.78 -14.67
C GLY A 248 -44.39 -4.06 -14.69
N MET A 249 -44.23 -4.98 -13.72
CA MET A 249 -45.02 -6.21 -13.66
C MET A 249 -46.21 -6.00 -12.73
N GLY A 250 -47.27 -5.43 -13.30
CA GLY A 250 -48.60 -5.42 -12.70
C GLY A 250 -49.03 -6.85 -12.36
N GLY A 251 -49.09 -7.17 -11.07
CA GLY A 251 -49.45 -8.51 -10.64
C GLY A 251 -49.37 -8.79 -9.15
N LEU A 252 -49.48 -7.80 -8.26
CA LEU A 252 -49.56 -8.04 -6.81
C LEU A 252 -50.54 -7.10 -6.08
N SER A 253 -51.50 -6.55 -6.83
CA SER A 253 -52.63 -5.80 -6.27
C SER A 253 -53.66 -6.70 -5.55
N ASN A 254 -53.52 -8.03 -5.60
CA ASN A 254 -54.48 -8.98 -5.02
C ASN A 254 -53.98 -9.77 -3.79
N MET A 255 -52.81 -9.46 -3.22
CA MET A 255 -52.33 -10.12 -1.99
C MET A 255 -52.18 -9.17 -0.78
N LEU A 256 -52.51 -7.87 -0.94
CA LEU A 256 -52.51 -6.88 0.13
C LEU A 256 -53.89 -6.22 0.31
N GLY A 257 -54.96 -6.97 -0.02
CA GLY A 257 -56.36 -6.56 0.21
C GLY A 257 -57.05 -7.32 1.35
N GLY A 258 -56.33 -8.21 2.06
CA GLY A 258 -56.93 -9.21 2.95
C GLY A 258 -56.84 -8.97 4.46
N LEU A 259 -56.28 -7.85 4.94
CA LEU A 259 -56.15 -7.61 6.39
C LEU A 259 -56.23 -6.12 6.77
N GLY A 260 -57.09 -5.38 6.07
CA GLY A 260 -57.65 -4.13 6.58
C GLY A 260 -58.85 -4.43 7.46
N GLY A 261 -58.65 -4.52 8.79
CA GLY A 261 -59.75 -4.71 9.72
C GLY A 261 -59.31 -4.84 11.17
N LEU A 262 -59.02 -3.69 11.81
CA LEU A 262 -59.08 -3.38 13.25
C LEU A 262 -58.32 -2.05 13.42
N GLY A 263 -58.99 -0.89 13.41
CA GLY A 263 -59.66 -0.34 14.60
C GLY A 263 -58.61 -0.12 15.71
N GLY A 264 -58.01 1.05 15.90
CA GLY A 264 -58.65 2.33 16.23
C GLY A 264 -58.44 2.62 17.72
N MET A 265 -57.58 3.59 18.06
CA MET A 265 -57.50 4.40 19.31
C MET A 265 -56.15 5.14 19.27
N GLY A 266 -56.13 6.47 19.15
CA GLY A 266 -56.17 7.42 20.28
C GLY A 266 -54.74 7.56 20.84
N GLY A 267 -54.01 8.66 20.67
CA GLY A 267 -54.28 10.03 21.11
C GLY A 267 -53.12 10.49 22.02
N MET A 268 -52.92 11.81 22.16
CA MET A 268 -51.89 12.52 22.97
C MET A 268 -50.47 12.49 22.40
N GLY A 269 -49.86 13.62 22.03
CA GLY A 269 -49.56 14.82 22.83
C GLY A 269 -48.04 14.79 23.07
N GLY A 270 -47.21 15.70 22.59
CA GLY A 270 -47.21 17.13 22.89
C GLY A 270 -45.97 17.46 23.72
N MET A 271 -45.05 18.27 23.15
CA MET A 271 -44.04 19.13 23.81
C MET A 271 -42.87 18.50 24.59
N GLY A 272 -41.67 19.07 24.39
CA GLY A 272 -40.71 19.26 25.49
C GLY A 272 -39.23 19.01 25.20
N GLU A 273 -38.55 19.98 24.58
CA GLU A 273 -37.26 20.48 25.12
C GLU A 273 -37.58 21.43 26.30
N PRO A 274 -36.65 21.87 27.20
CA PRO A 274 -35.18 21.95 27.06
C PRO A 274 -34.35 21.64 28.33
N SER A 275 -33.05 21.92 28.23
CA SER A 275 -32.16 22.49 29.28
C SER A 275 -31.32 21.57 30.17
N GLY A 276 -30.06 21.98 30.38
CA GLY A 276 -29.16 21.43 31.41
C GLY A 276 -27.67 21.77 31.20
N ALA A 277 -27.26 22.97 31.60
CA ALA A 277 -25.91 23.50 31.46
C ALA A 277 -25.00 23.26 32.69
N GLY A 278 -23.70 23.08 32.43
CA GLY A 278 -22.55 23.62 33.20
C GLY A 278 -21.86 22.70 34.23
N PRO A 279 -20.63 23.04 34.73
CA PRO A 279 -19.62 23.95 34.17
C PRO A 279 -18.16 23.44 34.23
N GLU A 280 -17.29 24.23 33.58
CA GLU A 280 -15.82 24.18 33.57
C GLU A 280 -15.15 24.20 34.96
N LYS A 281 -13.95 23.60 35.06
CA LYS A 281 -12.90 24.01 36.00
C LYS A 281 -11.55 24.16 35.31
N LYS A 282 -11.05 25.40 35.27
CA LYS A 282 -9.69 25.82 34.88
C LYS A 282 -8.71 25.81 36.07
N LYS A 283 -7.42 25.79 35.69
CA LYS A 283 -6.21 26.37 36.33
C LYS A 283 -5.46 25.56 37.41
N LYS A 284 -4.17 25.28 37.14
CA LYS A 284 -3.05 26.19 37.47
C LYS A 284 -1.71 25.71 36.85
N GLU A 285 -1.13 26.56 36.01
CA GLU A 285 0.31 26.61 35.74
C GLU A 285 1.09 26.99 37.01
N LYS A 286 2.28 26.41 37.19
CA LYS A 286 3.33 26.97 38.05
C LYS A 286 4.59 27.18 37.21
N LYS A 287 4.85 28.44 36.85
CA LYS A 287 6.18 28.96 36.49
C LYS A 287 7.12 28.77 37.70
N LYS A 288 8.32 28.25 37.48
CA LYS A 288 9.44 28.47 38.41
C LYS A 288 10.55 29.21 37.68
N VAL A 289 10.87 30.35 38.27
CA VAL A 289 11.77 31.41 37.83
C VAL A 289 13.23 30.97 38.04
N ILE A 290 14.06 31.27 37.05
CA ILE A 290 15.53 31.24 37.10
C ILE A 290 15.98 32.45 37.93
N ARG A 291 16.92 32.25 38.86
CA ARG A 291 17.74 33.34 39.42
C ARG A 291 19.20 33.10 39.06
N ALA A 292 19.85 34.23 38.81
CA ALA A 292 21.20 34.45 38.28
C ALA A 292 22.31 33.73 39.05
#